data_AF-A0A7J8RMD5-F1
#
_entry.id   AF-A0A7J8RMD5-F1
#
_cell.length_a   1.000
_cell.length_b   1.000
_cell.length_c   1.000
_cell.angle_alpha   90.00
_cell.angle_beta   90.00
_cell.angle_gamma   90.00
#
_symmetry.space_group_name_H-M   'P 1'
#
loop_
_entity.id
_entity.type
_entity.pdbx_description
1 polymer ?
#
loop_
_entity_poly.entity_id
_entity_poly.type
_entity_poly.pdbx_seq_one_letter_code
_entity_poly.pdbx_strand_id
1 'polypeptide(L)'
;MLKAKPNLESRIRTLKRVWLIIYDMLRGKNNDFGWDEHRQLVFAEDAVWNSYINVRIISKTGQFKHRSFPYYDQLTAIYAKD
;
A
#
# COMPACT_ATOMS: atom_id res chain seq x y z
N MET A 1 -2.49 34.43 11.34
CA MET A 1 -2.56 33.31 10.38
C MET A 1 -2.46 32.00 11.14
N LEU A 2 -3.59 31.36 11.45
CA LEU A 2 -3.59 30.02 12.05
C LEU A 2 -3.05 29.04 11.02
N LYS A 3 -1.79 28.61 11.17
CA LYS A 3 -1.25 27.50 10.39
C LYS A 3 -2.17 26.30 10.63
N ALA A 4 -2.90 25.88 9.60
CA ALA A 4 -3.77 24.73 9.67
C ALA A 4 -2.97 23.56 10.27
N LYS A 5 -3.37 23.08 11.46
CA LYS A 5 -2.95 21.75 11.91
C LYS A 5 -3.25 20.82 10.74
N PRO A 6 -2.28 20.06 10.20
CA PRO A 6 -2.63 19.07 9.19
C PRO A 6 -3.70 18.15 9.81
N ASN A 7 -4.90 18.16 9.23
CA ASN A 7 -6.05 17.43 9.78
C ASN A 7 -5.64 15.96 9.92
N LEU A 8 -5.56 15.48 11.16
CA LEU A 8 -5.18 14.11 11.51
C LEU A 8 -6.07 13.09 10.77
N GLU A 9 -7.35 13.41 10.58
CA GLU A 9 -8.30 12.58 9.83
C GLU A 9 -7.89 12.40 8.37
N SER A 10 -7.36 13.44 7.73
CA SER A 10 -6.89 13.38 6.35
C SER A 10 -5.68 12.45 6.22
N ARG A 11 -4.78 12.49 7.21
CA ARG A 11 -3.61 11.61 7.27
C ARG A 11 -4.03 10.16 7.49
N ILE A 12 -4.93 9.90 8.43
CA ILE A 12 -5.47 8.56 8.70
C ILE A 12 -6.18 8.01 7.46
N ARG A 13 -7.02 8.81 6.81
CA ARG A 13 -7.71 8.44 5.56
C ARG A 13 -6.74 8.07 4.45
N THR A 14 -5.64 8.81 4.33
CA THR A 14 -4.59 8.54 3.34
C THR A 14 -3.86 7.24 3.66
N LEU A 15 -3.47 7.02 4.92
CA LEU A 15 -2.81 5.78 5.36
C LEU A 15 -3.71 4.56 5.12
N LYS A 16 -5.00 4.64 5.48
CA LYS A 16 -5.96 3.55 5.23
C LYS A 16 -6.11 3.23 3.75
N ARG A 17 -6.15 4.24 2.87
CA ARG A 17 -6.23 4.03 1.41
C ARG A 17 -4.98 3.34 0.87
N VAL A 18 -3.80 3.74 1.32
CA VAL A 18 -2.53 3.12 0.93
C VAL A 18 -2.46 1.66 1.42
N TRP A 19 -2.81 1.44 2.69
CA TRP A 19 -2.89 0.10 3.26
C TRP A 19 -3.82 -0.82 2.48
N LEU A 20 -5.04 -0.36 2.14
CA LEU A 20 -6.01 -1.18 1.41
C LEU A 20 -5.47 -1.63 0.04
N ILE A 21 -4.73 -0.76 -0.66
CA ILE A 21 -4.11 -1.13 -1.94
C ILE A 21 -3.08 -2.24 -1.76
N ILE A 22 -2.20 -2.11 -0.76
CA ILE A 22 -1.18 -3.13 -0.46
C ILE A 22 -1.84 -4.43 -0.02
N TYR A 23 -2.86 -4.34 0.84
CA TYR A 23 -3.63 -5.49 1.31
C TYR A 23 -4.30 -6.25 0.15
N ASP A 24 -4.93 -5.53 -0.79
CA ASP A 24 -5.53 -6.11 -1.99
C ASP A 24 -4.49 -6.79 -2.90
N MET A 25 -3.31 -6.18 -3.06
CA MET A 25 -2.21 -6.78 -3.84
C MET A 25 -1.78 -8.11 -3.23
N LEU A 26 -1.56 -8.14 -1.92
CA LEU A 26 -1.06 -9.31 -1.20
C LEU A 26 -2.12 -10.43 -1.05
N ARG A 27 -3.42 -10.09 -1.13
CA ARG A 27 -4.52 -11.07 -1.15
C ARG A 27 -4.96 -11.48 -2.55
N GLY A 28 -4.26 -11.01 -3.59
CA GLY A 28 -4.59 -11.35 -4.98
C GLY A 28 -4.61 -12.85 -5.22
N LYS A 29 -5.54 -13.32 -6.05
CA LYS A 29 -5.80 -14.77 -6.30
C LYS A 29 -4.59 -15.59 -6.70
N ASN A 30 -3.61 -14.99 -7.35
CA ASN A 30 -2.47 -15.68 -7.94
C ASN A 30 -1.21 -15.62 -7.06
N ASN A 31 -1.24 -14.93 -5.90
CA ASN A 31 -0.06 -14.67 -5.08
C ASN A 31 1.10 -14.01 -5.85
N ASP A 32 0.79 -13.24 -6.90
CA ASP A 32 1.78 -12.59 -7.77
C ASP A 32 2.59 -11.52 -7.02
N PHE A 33 2.07 -11.02 -5.90
CA PHE A 33 2.71 -10.03 -5.04
C PHE A 33 3.02 -10.61 -3.66
N GLY A 34 4.24 -10.36 -3.19
CA GLY A 34 4.69 -10.70 -1.84
C GLY A 34 5.04 -9.46 -1.01
N TRP A 35 5.19 -9.69 0.30
CA TRP A 35 5.61 -8.67 1.27
C TRP A 35 7.01 -8.96 1.77
N ASP A 36 7.92 -7.99 1.64
CA ASP A 36 9.26 -8.06 2.22
C ASP A 36 9.20 -7.43 3.62
N GLU A 37 9.18 -8.27 4.66
CA GLU A 37 9.10 -7.83 6.05
C GLU A 37 10.30 -6.97 6.48
N HIS A 38 11.49 -7.23 5.94
CA HIS A 38 12.70 -6.50 6.31
C HIS A 38 12.73 -5.10 5.69
N ARG A 39 12.30 -4.98 4.44
CA ARG A 39 12.26 -3.71 3.71
C ARG A 39 10.93 -2.98 3.85
N GLN A 40 9.94 -3.65 4.42
CA GLN A 40 8.57 -3.17 4.59
C GLN A 40 7.97 -2.69 3.27
N LEU A 41 8.07 -3.49 2.20
CA LEU A 41 7.58 -3.12 0.86
C LEU A 41 7.01 -4.31 0.10
N VAL A 42 6.25 -4.01 -0.96
CA VAL A 42 5.71 -5.01 -1.88
C VAL A 42 6.80 -5.42 -2.86
N PHE A 43 7.03 -6.72 -2.99
CA PHE A 43 7.93 -7.27 -3.99
C PHE A 43 7.16 -8.15 -4.98
N ALA A 44 7.57 -8.10 -6.24
CA ALA A 44 7.07 -8.93 -7.33
C ALA A 44 8.04 -8.79 -8.51
N GLU A 45 7.93 -9.70 -9.48
CA GLU A 45 8.67 -9.58 -10.75
C GLU A 45 8.26 -8.33 -11.53
N ASP A 46 9.18 -7.78 -12.33
CA ASP A 46 8.91 -6.61 -13.15
C ASP A 46 7.75 -6.84 -14.14
N ALA A 47 7.62 -8.07 -14.67
CA ALA A 47 6.51 -8.45 -15.53
C ALA A 47 5.14 -8.38 -14.81
N VAL A 48 5.08 -8.81 -13.55
CA VAL A 48 3.88 -8.71 -12.71
C VAL A 48 3.54 -7.25 -12.44
N TRP A 49 4.53 -6.43 -12.08
CA TRP A 49 4.33 -4.98 -11.91
C TRP A 49 3.79 -4.36 -13.19
N ASN A 50 4.40 -4.63 -14.35
CA ASN A 50 3.97 -4.08 -15.64
C ASN A 50 2.54 -4.52 -16.02
N SER A 51 2.19 -5.78 -15.76
CA SER A 51 0.84 -6.30 -15.99
C SER A 51 -0.20 -5.62 -15.08
N TYR A 52 0.11 -5.48 -13.79
CA TYR A 52 -0.78 -4.83 -12.81
C TYR A 52 -0.95 -3.33 -13.08
N ILE A 53 0.13 -2.65 -13.49
CA ILE A 53 0.15 -1.23 -13.84
C ILE A 53 -0.75 -0.93 -15.05
N ASN A 54 -0.83 -1.84 -16.02
CA ASN A 54 -1.68 -1.68 -17.21
C ASN A 54 -3.18 -1.80 -16.93
N VAL A 55 -3.58 -2.42 -15.80
CA VAL A 55 -5.00 -2.73 -15.51
C VAL A 55 -5.59 -1.82 -14.42
N ARG A 56 -4.79 -1.21 -13.51
CA ARG A 56 -5.38 -0.59 -12.30
C ARG A 56 -4.59 0.57 -11.64
N ILE A 57 -4.45 1.72 -12.32
CA ILE A 57 -4.11 3.06 -11.74
C ILE A 57 -2.61 3.40 -11.69
N ILE A 58 -2.14 4.18 -12.67
CA ILE A 58 -0.73 4.52 -12.91
C ILE A 58 -0.08 5.52 -11.91
N SER A 59 -0.81 6.24 -11.04
CA SER A 59 -0.17 7.33 -10.29
C SER A 59 0.28 7.02 -8.84
N LYS A 60 -0.21 5.95 -8.21
CA LYS A 60 0.01 5.75 -6.74
C LYS A 60 0.61 4.41 -6.35
N THR A 61 0.64 3.43 -7.23
CA THR A 61 1.10 2.07 -6.93
C THR A 61 2.56 1.84 -7.27
N GLY A 62 3.07 2.45 -8.36
CA GLY A 62 4.47 2.32 -8.76
C GLY A 62 5.47 2.80 -7.69
N GLN A 63 5.07 3.74 -6.82
CA GLN A 63 5.90 4.12 -5.68
C GLN A 63 6.12 2.96 -4.69
N PHE A 64 5.20 2.00 -4.54
CA PHE A 64 5.34 0.91 -3.57
C PHE A 64 6.40 -0.11 -3.95
N LYS A 65 6.79 -0.17 -5.22
CA LYS A 65 7.94 -0.96 -5.68
C LYS A 65 9.25 -0.51 -5.02
N HIS A 66 9.37 0.78 -4.71
CA HIS A 66 10.61 1.39 -4.23
C HIS A 66 10.46 2.11 -2.89
N ARG A 67 9.24 2.20 -2.35
CA ARG A 67 8.94 2.96 -1.13
C ARG A 67 8.42 2.03 -0.05
N SER A 68 9.13 2.02 1.08
CA SER A 68 8.71 1.32 2.28
C SER A 68 7.40 1.90 2.83
N PHE A 69 6.55 1.01 3.35
CA PHE A 69 5.34 1.34 4.10
C PHE A 69 5.36 0.65 5.47
N PRO A 70 6.03 1.26 6.48
CA PRO A 70 6.31 0.62 7.77
C PRO A 70 5.09 0.48 8.69
N TYR A 71 3.91 0.87 8.23
CA TYR A 71 2.67 0.80 9.01
C TYR A 71 1.77 -0.35 8.57
N TYR A 72 2.23 -1.21 7.64
CA TYR A 72 1.41 -2.26 7.08
C TYR A 72 0.86 -3.18 8.16
N ASP A 73 1.72 -3.77 8.99
CA ASP A 73 1.32 -4.75 10.01
C ASP A 73 0.38 -4.15 11.06
N GLN A 74 0.68 -2.92 11.50
CA GLN A 74 -0.15 -2.19 12.47
C GLN A 74 -1.55 -1.91 11.90
N LEU A 75 -1.62 -1.46 10.65
CA LEU A 75 -2.90 -1.17 9.99
C LEU A 75 -3.66 -2.44 9.65
N THR A 76 -2.97 -3.55 9.33
CA THR A 76 -3.58 -4.87 9.16
C THR A 76 -4.20 -5.34 10.47
N ALA A 77 -3.51 -5.21 11.61
CA ALA A 77 -4.07 -5.56 12.91
C ALA A 77 -5.32 -4.73 13.30
N ILE A 78 -5.42 -3.50 12.81
CA ILE A 78 -6.56 -2.59 13.06
C ILE A 78 -7.73 -2.83 12.11
N TYR A 79 -7.45 -2.98 10.81
CA TYR A 79 -8.46 -2.92 9.75
C TYR A 79 -8.76 -4.26 9.07
N ALA A 80 -7.94 -5.30 9.24
CA ALA A 80 -8.21 -6.63 8.69
C ALA A 80 -9.07 -7.50 9.61
N LYS A 81 -9.49 -6.98 10.78
CA LYS A 81 -10.51 -7.62 11.60
C LYS A 81 -11.89 -7.34 10.98
N ASP A 82 -12.59 -8.42 10.66
CA ASP A 82 -13.88 -8.59 9.99
C ASP A 82 -13.83 -8.68 8.45
#